data_AF-A0A560D675-F1
#
_entry.id   AF-A0A560D675-F1
#
_cell.length_a   1.000
_cell.length_b   1.000
_cell.length_c   1.000
_cell.angle_alpha   90.00
_cell.angle_beta   90.00
_cell.angle_gamma   90.00
#
_symmetry.space_group_name_H-M   'P 1'
#
loop_
_entity.id
_entity.type
_entity.pdbx_description
1 polymer ?
#
loop_
_entity_poly.entity_id
_entity_poly.type
_entity_poly.pdbx_seq_one_letter_code
_entity_poly.pdbx_strand_id
1 'polypeptide(L)'
;MPGKTVSLPWIKEAAAAFECRRHITLEFGKSRQIIMGRILFAHYHADVVDSERLHINPASLDETARLGGRTCSTIRDRFDMATPTLDDYRI
;
A
#
# COMPACT_ATOMS: atom_id res chain seq x y z
N MET A 1 15.94 0.62 -9.14
CA MET A 1 16.18 -0.83 -9.28
C MET A 1 15.40 -1.36 -10.47
N PRO A 2 15.91 -2.35 -11.22
CA PRO A 2 15.18 -2.94 -12.34
C PRO A 2 13.94 -3.72 -11.87
N GLY A 3 12.90 -3.75 -12.70
CA GLY A 3 11.73 -4.60 -12.49
C GLY A 3 12.01 -6.09 -12.74
N LYS A 4 11.20 -6.95 -12.13
CA LYS A 4 11.25 -8.42 -12.18
C LYS A 4 10.31 -8.99 -13.25
N THR A 5 9.10 -8.46 -13.34
CA THR A 5 8.00 -8.93 -14.20
C THR A 5 7.59 -7.91 -15.28
N VAL A 6 7.86 -6.62 -15.05
CA VAL A 6 7.70 -5.54 -16.03
C VAL A 6 9.03 -4.83 -16.29
N SER A 7 9.17 -4.17 -17.43
CA SER A 7 10.40 -3.45 -17.82
C SER A 7 10.60 -2.12 -17.09
N LEU A 8 9.60 -1.65 -16.34
CA LEU A 8 9.65 -0.38 -15.63
C LEU A 8 10.48 -0.51 -14.33
N PRO A 9 11.33 0.47 -14.01
CA PRO A 9 12.11 0.44 -12.77
C PRO A 9 11.26 0.84 -11.55
N TRP A 10 11.79 0.56 -10.36
CA TRP A 10 11.23 1.00 -9.07
C TRP A 10 12.28 1.74 -8.22
N ILE A 11 11.83 2.51 -7.23
CA ILE A 11 12.67 3.36 -6.36
C ILE A 11 13.25 2.50 -5.22
N LYS A 12 14.57 2.40 -5.12
CA LYS A 12 15.24 1.48 -4.17
C LYS A 12 14.88 1.79 -2.71
N GLU A 13 14.80 3.08 -2.41
CA GLU A 13 14.57 3.64 -1.08
C GLU A 13 13.12 3.48 -0.63
N ALA A 14 12.18 3.17 -1.54
CA ALA A 14 10.80 2.89 -1.16
C ALA A 14 10.71 1.53 -0.46
N ALA A 15 10.18 1.53 0.77
CA ALA A 15 9.98 0.34 1.60
C ALA A 15 9.09 -0.74 0.92
N ALA A 16 8.19 -0.31 0.02
CA ALA A 16 7.39 -1.18 -0.82
C ALA A 16 7.22 -0.58 -2.23
N ALA A 17 7.17 -1.44 -3.26
CA ALA A 17 6.86 -1.05 -4.63
C ALA A 17 6.10 -2.17 -5.36
N PHE A 18 5.07 -1.79 -6.15
CA PHE A 18 4.32 -2.74 -6.96
C PHE A 18 4.64 -2.62 -8.43
N GLU A 19 4.87 -3.76 -9.06
CA GLU A 19 4.88 -3.89 -10.50
C GLU A 19 3.46 -4.18 -10.98
N CYS A 20 2.93 -3.26 -11.77
CA CYS A 20 1.54 -3.31 -12.19
C CYS A 20 1.43 -3.33 -13.71
N ARG A 21 0.41 -4.03 -14.20
CA ARG A 21 -0.07 -3.88 -15.58
C ARG A 21 -1.44 -3.22 -15.57
N ARG A 22 -1.67 -2.24 -16.45
CA ARG A 22 -2.97 -1.60 -16.61
C ARG A 22 -4.03 -2.65 -16.95
N HIS A 23 -5.10 -2.69 -16.16
CA HIS A 23 -6.23 -3.60 -16.33
C HIS A 23 -7.41 -2.91 -17.02
N ILE A 24 -7.84 -1.75 -16.50
CA ILE A 24 -8.91 -0.93 -17.08
C ILE A 24 -8.67 0.55 -16.76
N THR A 25 -9.10 1.44 -17.66
CA THR A 25 -9.18 2.88 -17.43
C THR A 25 -10.64 3.32 -17.52
N LEU A 26 -11.10 4.05 -16.51
CA LEU A 26 -12.40 4.70 -16.49
C LEU A 26 -12.19 6.21 -16.70
N GLU A 27 -12.79 6.75 -17.75
CA GLU A 27 -12.69 8.16 -18.12
C GLU A 27 -13.73 9.01 -17.38
N PHE A 28 -13.30 10.09 -16.73
CA PHE A 28 -14.17 11.06 -16.04
C PHE A 28 -13.98 12.45 -16.67
N GLY A 29 -14.43 12.60 -17.91
CA GLY A 29 -14.25 13.82 -18.70
C GLY A 29 -12.84 13.96 -19.26
N LYS A 30 -12.47 15.18 -19.68
CA LYS A 30 -11.24 15.41 -20.46
C LYS A 30 -9.94 15.39 -19.66
N SER A 31 -10.01 15.45 -18.33
CA SER A 31 -8.83 15.69 -17.48
C SER A 31 -8.68 14.74 -16.30
N ARG A 32 -9.58 13.76 -16.16
CA ARG A 32 -9.57 12.85 -15.00
C ARG A 32 -9.84 11.42 -15.46
N GLN A 33 -9.06 10.50 -14.90
CA GLN A 33 -9.14 9.08 -15.17
C GLN A 33 -8.98 8.33 -13.85
N ILE A 34 -9.70 7.22 -13.71
CA ILE A 34 -9.38 6.18 -12.72
C ILE A 34 -8.69 5.05 -13.46
N ILE A 35 -7.45 4.76 -13.08
CA ILE A 35 -6.66 3.69 -13.68
C ILE A 35 -6.59 2.53 -12.69
N MET A 36 -7.18 1.40 -13.04
CA MET A 36 -7.05 0.18 -12.25
C MET A 36 -5.91 -0.68 -12.80
N GLY A 37 -4.94 -0.96 -11.94
CA GLY A 37 -3.79 -1.81 -12.24
C GLY A 37 -3.92 -3.18 -11.59
N ARG A 38 -3.51 -4.23 -12.30
CA ARG A 38 -3.29 -5.56 -11.71
C ARG A 38 -1.85 -5.63 -11.20
N ILE A 39 -1.68 -5.96 -9.93
CA ILE A 39 -0.36 -6.24 -9.33
C ILE A 39 0.16 -7.57 -9.87
N LEU A 40 1.38 -7.57 -10.38
CA LEU A 40 2.09 -8.74 -10.91
C LEU A 40 3.24 -9.17 -9.99
N PHE A 41 3.85 -8.21 -9.31
CA PHE A 41 4.93 -8.46 -8.35
C PHE A 41 4.96 -7.35 -7.30
N ALA A 42 5.38 -7.70 -6.08
CA ALA A 42 5.58 -6.76 -5.00
C ALA A 42 7.01 -6.84 -4.47
N HIS A 43 7.70 -5.71 -4.43
CA HIS A 43 8.98 -5.56 -3.76
C HIS A 43 8.73 -5.00 -2.37
N TYR A 44 9.37 -5.60 -1.37
CA TYR A 44 9.38 -5.13 -0.01
C TYR A 44 10.81 -5.16 0.51
N HIS A 45 11.15 -4.24 1.42
CA HIS A 45 12.37 -4.39 2.22
C HIS A 45 12.22 -5.59 3.17
N ALA A 46 13.34 -6.24 3.49
CA ALA A 46 13.33 -7.50 4.24
C ALA A 46 12.80 -7.35 5.68
N ASP A 47 12.92 -6.17 6.27
CA ASP A 47 12.43 -5.78 7.59
C ASP A 47 10.96 -5.33 7.61
N VAL A 48 10.35 -5.19 6.43
CA VAL A 48 8.95 -4.75 6.24
C VAL A 48 8.00 -5.94 6.12
N VAL A 49 8.45 -7.07 5.56
CA VAL A 49 7.60 -8.25 5.34
C VAL A 49 8.10 -9.48 6.09
N ASP A 50 7.22 -10.10 6.87
CA ASP A 50 7.39 -11.47 7.33
C ASP A 50 7.15 -12.42 6.14
N SER A 51 8.24 -12.93 5.57
CA SER A 51 8.19 -13.81 4.40
C SER A 51 7.60 -15.20 4.67
N GLU A 52 7.52 -15.64 5.93
CA GLU A 52 6.90 -16.92 6.28
C GLU A 52 5.39 -16.77 6.45
N ARG A 53 4.95 -15.69 7.10
CA ARG A 53 3.53 -15.42 7.37
C ARG A 53 2.85 -14.59 6.30
N LEU A 54 3.60 -14.04 5.37
CA LEU A 54 3.15 -13.11 4.33
C LEU A 54 2.43 -11.88 4.93
N HIS A 55 2.93 -11.38 6.06
CA HIS A 55 2.40 -10.22 6.77
C HIS A 55 3.34 -9.03 6.69
N ILE A 56 2.79 -7.85 6.43
CA ILE A 56 3.52 -6.60 6.44
C ILE A 56 3.54 -6.06 7.86
N ASN A 57 4.73 -5.68 8.35
CA ASN A 57 4.87 -4.89 9.55
C ASN A 57 4.57 -3.42 9.21
N PRO A 58 3.43 -2.87 9.65
CA PRO A 58 3.04 -1.51 9.28
C PRO A 58 3.99 -0.47 9.87
N ALA A 59 4.58 -0.73 11.04
CA ALA A 59 5.53 0.20 11.67
C ALA A 59 6.84 0.31 10.87
N SER A 60 7.34 -0.79 10.32
CA SER A 60 8.53 -0.79 9.45
C SER A 60 8.26 -0.14 8.08
N LEU A 61 7.02 -0.20 7.59
CA LEU A 61 6.64 0.43 6.31
C LEU A 61 6.73 1.96 6.37
N ASP A 62 6.49 2.55 7.56
CA ASP A 62 6.61 3.98 7.91
C ASP A 62 6.07 4.94 6.83
N GLU A 63 4.88 4.63 6.32
CA GLU A 63 4.23 5.41 5.27
C GLU A 63 3.81 6.81 5.74
N THR A 64 3.70 7.74 4.78
CA THR A 64 3.15 9.08 4.98
C THR A 64 1.78 9.21 4.32
N ALA A 65 0.82 9.80 5.03
CA ALA A 65 -0.52 10.11 4.51
C ALA A 65 -0.60 11.55 4.00
N ARG A 66 -1.24 11.75 2.83
CA ARG A 66 -1.52 13.10 2.30
C ARG A 66 -2.76 13.68 2.98
N LEU A 67 -2.67 14.94 3.42
CA LEU A 67 -3.78 15.69 3.99
C LEU A 67 -4.21 16.86 3.07
N GLY A 68 -5.16 17.67 3.54
CA GLY A 68 -5.67 18.83 2.81
C GLY A 68 -4.60 19.89 2.52
N GLY A 69 -4.63 20.46 1.31
CA GLY A 69 -3.65 21.47 0.90
C GLY A 69 -2.24 20.88 0.73
N ARG A 70 -1.25 21.46 1.43
CA ARG A 70 0.18 21.12 1.31
C ARG A 70 0.70 20.23 2.45
N THR A 71 -0.18 19.75 3.33
CA THR A 71 0.22 19.03 4.54
C THR A 71 0.19 17.51 4.34
N CYS A 72 1.03 16.83 5.12
CA CYS A 72 1.08 15.37 5.23
C CYS A 72 1.16 14.99 6.71
N SER A 73 0.83 13.74 7.03
CA SER A 73 1.00 13.17 8.36
C SER A 73 1.83 11.90 8.29
N THR A 74 2.55 11.60 9.37
CA THR A 74 3.16 10.28 9.60
C THR A 74 2.13 9.35 10.22
N ILE A 75 2.15 8.06 9.93
CA ILE A 75 1.24 7.08 10.55
C ILE A 75 1.93 6.41 11.74
N ARG A 76 2.35 7.18 12.75
CA ARG A 76 3.12 6.66 13.89
C ARG A 76 2.33 6.53 15.18
N ASP A 77 1.24 7.28 15.31
CA ASP A 77 0.28 7.17 16.40
C ASP A 77 -0.75 6.07 16.07
N ARG A 78 -0.31 4.81 16.20
CA ARG A 78 -1.11 3.62 15.86
C ARG A 78 -1.70 3.01 17.13
N PHE A 79 -2.95 2.58 17.06
CA PHE A 79 -3.62 1.81 18.10
C PHE A 79 -4.44 0.69 17.46
N ASP A 80 -4.55 -0.43 18.17
CA ASP A 80 -5.32 -1.56 17.71
C ASP A 80 -6.80 -1.35 18.06
N MET A 81 -7.67 -1.51 17.05
CA MET A 81 -9.11 -1.65 17.25
C MET A 81 -9.50 -3.07 16.85
N ALA A 82 -9.64 -3.95 17.83
CA ALA A 82 -10.19 -5.27 17.60
C ALA A 82 -11.62 -5.14 17.05
N THR A 83 -11.95 -5.96 16.05
CA THR A 83 -13.34 -6.05 15.57
C THR A 83 -14.18 -6.65 16.70
N PRO A 84 -15.26 -5.99 17.15
CA PRO A 84 -16.13 -6.54 18.18
C PRO A 84 -16.67 -7.91 17.76
N THR A 85 -16.74 -8.83 18.71
CA THR A 85 -17.37 -10.13 18.55
C THR A 85 -18.82 -10.07 19.02
N LEU A 86 -19.64 -11.04 18.61
CA LEU A 86 -21.03 -11.11 19.08
C LEU A 86 -21.14 -11.26 20.61
N ASP A 87 -20.16 -11.89 21.25
CA ASP A 87 -20.15 -12.10 22.69
C ASP A 87 -20.00 -10.80 23.49
N ASP A 88 -19.37 -9.78 22.91
CA ASP A 88 -19.20 -8.45 23.53
C ASP A 88 -20.53 -7.70 23.72
N TYR A 89 -21.61 -8.18 23.10
CA TYR A 89 -22.96 -7.58 23.14
C TYR A 89 -23.98 -8.43 23.91
N ARG A 90 -23.57 -9.53 24.54
CA ARG A 90 -24.45 -10.35 25.38
C ARG A 90 -24.50 -9.77 26.79
N ILE A 91 -25.66 -9.22 27.17
CA ILE A 91 -25.97 -8.72 28.53
C ILE A 91 -26.32 -9.89 29.44
#